data_AF-A0A7W1RUK2-F1
#
_entry.id   AF-A0A7W1RUK2-F1
#
_cell.length_a   1.000
_cell.length_b   1.000
_cell.length_c   1.000
_cell.angle_alpha   90.00
_cell.angle_beta   90.00
_cell.angle_gamma   90.00
#
_symmetry.space_group_name_H-M   'P 1'
#
loop_
_entity.id
_entity.type
_entity.pdbx_description
1 polymer ?
#
loop_
_entity_poly.entity_id
_entity_poly.type
_entity_poly.pdbx_seq_one_letter_code
_entity_poly.pdbx_strand_id
1 'polypeptide(L)'
;MSTTVDAAIADLRQLGLLALLDVLPRRPGERPEDTLLDLKLVDDRALALALAIRSGRTFAGLRHTVPDHRLFLYLPLHVAQRERIIPLSLVENRLTIACAYLDPDLSAVADRFPNLELELLVSPRVEILQALQRVGA
;
A
#
# COMPACT_ATOMS: atom_id res chain seq x y z
N MET A 1 10.05 1.41 -34.41
CA MET A 1 8.60 1.15 -34.23
C MET A 1 8.29 -0.03 -33.29
N SER A 2 9.29 -0.73 -32.70
CA SER A 2 9.06 -1.89 -31.81
C SER A 2 8.66 -1.52 -30.37
N THR A 3 9.19 -0.42 -29.84
CA THR A 3 9.14 -0.11 -28.39
C THR A 3 7.75 0.26 -27.87
N THR A 4 6.89 0.87 -28.69
CA THR A 4 5.54 1.30 -28.28
C THR A 4 4.58 0.12 -28.17
N VAL A 5 4.76 -0.90 -29.00
CA VAL A 5 3.93 -2.13 -28.98
C VAL A 5 4.30 -2.98 -27.78
N ASP A 6 5.60 -3.10 -27.47
CA ASP A 6 6.08 -3.84 -26.30
C ASP A 6 5.60 -3.22 -24.98
N ALA A 7 5.59 -1.88 -24.88
CA ALA A 7 5.04 -1.16 -23.73
C ALA A 7 3.52 -1.38 -23.58
N ALA A 8 2.77 -1.29 -24.69
CA ALA A 8 1.32 -1.52 -24.66
C ALA A 8 0.97 -2.97 -24.27
N ILE A 9 1.77 -3.95 -24.71
CA ILE A 9 1.61 -5.37 -24.32
C ILE A 9 1.97 -5.57 -22.83
N ALA A 10 2.99 -4.88 -22.32
CA ALA A 10 3.32 -4.90 -20.91
C ALA A 10 2.18 -4.31 -20.05
N ASP A 11 1.64 -3.16 -20.46
CA ASP A 11 0.47 -2.53 -19.80
C ASP A 11 -0.76 -3.45 -19.83
N LEU A 12 -1.04 -4.10 -20.97
CA LEU A 12 -2.15 -5.06 -21.10
C LEU A 12 -1.98 -6.30 -20.22
N ARG A 13 -0.75 -6.82 -20.12
CA ARG A 13 -0.41 -7.92 -19.19
C ARG A 13 -0.58 -7.49 -17.75
N GLN A 14 -0.20 -6.26 -17.42
CA GLN A 14 -0.30 -5.72 -16.08
C GLN A 14 -1.75 -5.49 -15.67
N LEU A 15 -2.60 -5.00 -16.59
CA LEU A 15 -4.05 -4.92 -16.40
C LEU A 15 -4.69 -6.31 -16.27
N GLY A 16 -4.26 -7.28 -17.07
CA GLY A 16 -4.70 -8.68 -16.97
C GLY A 16 -4.32 -9.33 -15.64
N LEU A 17 -3.13 -9.03 -15.10
CA LEU A 17 -2.70 -9.52 -13.78
C LEU A 17 -3.46 -8.86 -12.63
N LEU A 18 -3.84 -7.59 -12.77
CA LEU A 18 -4.69 -6.91 -11.79
C LEU A 18 -6.10 -7.52 -11.77
N ALA A 19 -6.63 -7.93 -12.92
CA ALA A 19 -7.90 -8.66 -12.99
C ALA A 19 -7.81 -10.05 -12.35
N LEU A 20 -6.62 -10.69 -12.35
CA LEU A 20 -6.41 -11.96 -11.64
C LEU A 20 -6.53 -11.79 -10.11
N LEU A 21 -6.17 -10.63 -9.55
CA LEU A 21 -6.35 -10.36 -8.11
C LEU A 21 -7.82 -10.44 -7.67
N ASP A 22 -8.75 -10.13 -8.57
CA ASP A 22 -10.19 -10.15 -8.30
C ASP A 22 -10.75 -11.59 -8.33
N VAL A 23 -10.01 -12.54 -8.95
CA VAL A 23 -10.42 -13.94 -9.13
C VAL A 23 -9.74 -14.89 -8.14
N LEU A 24 -8.62 -14.49 -7.54
CA LEU A 24 -7.90 -15.32 -6.59
C LEU A 24 -8.71 -15.51 -5.29
N PRO A 25 -8.87 -16.76 -4.80
CA PRO A 25 -9.61 -17.02 -3.57
C PRO A 25 -8.88 -16.36 -2.39
N ARG A 26 -9.52 -15.36 -1.79
CA ARG A 26 -9.00 -14.66 -0.60
C ARG A 26 -9.28 -15.51 0.63
N ARG A 27 -8.24 -16.03 1.28
CA ARG A 27 -8.39 -16.48 2.67
C ARG A 27 -8.40 -15.24 3.57
N PRO A 28 -9.19 -15.22 4.66
CA PRO A 28 -9.15 -14.12 5.61
C PRO A 28 -7.71 -13.87 6.11
N GLY A 29 -7.19 -12.66 5.87
CA GLY A 29 -5.82 -12.28 6.24
C GLY A 29 -4.72 -12.65 5.25
N GLU A 30 -5.02 -13.38 4.16
CA GLU A 30 -4.07 -13.65 3.09
C GLU A 30 -4.13 -12.52 2.05
N ARG A 31 -2.96 -11.93 1.75
CA ARG A 31 -2.80 -10.88 0.74
C ARG A 31 -2.22 -11.54 -0.52
N PRO A 32 -3.03 -11.94 -1.53
CA PRO A 32 -2.52 -12.60 -2.74
C PRO A 32 -1.50 -11.75 -3.50
N GLU A 33 -1.59 -10.42 -3.37
CA GLU A 33 -0.61 -9.47 -3.88
C GLU A 33 0.79 -9.72 -3.30
N ASP A 34 0.89 -10.10 -2.02
CA ASP A 34 2.18 -10.43 -1.40
C ASP A 34 2.84 -11.60 -2.14
N THR A 35 2.10 -12.65 -2.46
CA THR A 35 2.62 -13.82 -3.20
C THR A 35 3.10 -13.44 -4.59
N LEU A 36 2.34 -12.62 -5.34
CA LEU A 36 2.74 -12.19 -6.68
C LEU A 36 4.04 -11.37 -6.67
N LEU A 37 4.19 -10.49 -5.67
CA LEU A 37 5.36 -9.67 -5.51
C LEU A 37 6.57 -10.47 -5.02
N ASP A 38 6.37 -11.42 -4.11
CA ASP A 38 7.43 -12.30 -3.59
C ASP A 38 7.98 -13.24 -4.66
N LEU A 39 7.09 -13.75 -5.51
CA LEU A 39 7.44 -14.53 -6.70
C LEU A 39 7.99 -13.66 -7.86
N LYS A 40 8.04 -12.33 -7.68
CA LYS A 40 8.49 -11.35 -8.67
C LYS A 40 7.75 -11.45 -10.01
N LEU A 41 6.48 -11.85 -9.96
CA LEU A 41 5.60 -11.92 -11.12
C LEU A 41 5.08 -10.52 -11.52
N VAL A 42 5.14 -9.57 -10.59
CA VAL A 42 4.77 -8.16 -10.79
C VAL A 42 5.86 -7.27 -10.21
N ASP A 43 6.14 -6.14 -10.89
CA ASP A 43 6.96 -5.07 -10.32
C ASP A 43 6.15 -4.28 -9.27
N ASP A 44 6.72 -4.14 -8.07
CA ASP A 44 6.06 -3.51 -6.92
C ASP A 44 5.66 -2.05 -7.15
N ARG A 45 6.52 -1.27 -7.82
CA ARG A 45 6.23 0.13 -8.12
C ARG A 45 5.14 0.24 -9.17
N ALA A 46 5.21 -0.61 -10.19
CA ALA A 46 4.23 -0.66 -11.26
C ALA A 46 2.85 -1.10 -10.72
N LEU A 47 2.81 -2.06 -9.78
CA LEU A 47 1.60 -2.45 -9.05
C LEU A 47 1.02 -1.27 -8.27
N ALA A 48 1.82 -0.61 -7.43
CA ALA A 48 1.37 0.51 -6.62
C ALA A 48 0.83 1.67 -7.47
N LEU A 49 1.47 2.00 -8.60
CA LEU A 49 0.96 3.00 -9.54
C LEU A 49 -0.39 2.60 -10.14
N ALA A 50 -0.53 1.34 -10.55
CA ALA A 50 -1.79 0.86 -11.11
C ALA A 50 -2.92 0.85 -10.07
N LEU A 51 -2.63 0.49 -8.83
CA LEU A 51 -3.58 0.57 -7.71
C LEU A 51 -3.99 2.02 -7.42
N ALA A 52 -3.04 2.96 -7.42
CA ALA A 52 -3.32 4.38 -7.25
C ALA A 52 -4.29 4.90 -8.33
N ILE A 53 -3.98 4.63 -9.61
CA ILE A 53 -4.82 5.02 -10.75
C ILE A 53 -6.20 4.38 -10.65
N ARG A 54 -6.29 3.07 -10.40
CA ARG A 54 -7.55 2.33 -10.34
C ARG A 54 -8.46 2.82 -9.22
N SER A 55 -7.89 3.23 -8.09
CA SER A 55 -8.64 3.68 -6.91
C SER A 55 -8.86 5.19 -6.84
N GLY A 56 -8.28 5.96 -7.77
CA GLY A 56 -8.26 7.42 -7.70
C GLY A 56 -7.47 7.97 -6.50
N ARG A 57 -6.60 7.16 -5.89
CA ARG A 57 -5.76 7.56 -4.75
C ARG A 57 -4.43 8.13 -5.23
N THR A 58 -3.87 9.01 -4.42
CA THR A 58 -2.54 9.59 -4.66
C THR A 58 -1.46 8.52 -4.48
N PHE A 59 -0.51 8.47 -5.41
CA PHE A 59 0.71 7.67 -5.26
C PHE A 59 1.76 8.44 -4.45
N ALA A 60 2.38 7.78 -3.47
CA ALA A 60 3.46 8.34 -2.65
C ALA A 60 4.67 7.39 -2.62
N GLY A 61 5.86 7.89 -2.98
CA GLY A 61 7.12 7.16 -2.76
C GLY A 61 7.69 7.46 -1.37
N LEU A 62 8.30 6.46 -0.72
CA LEU A 62 8.80 6.52 0.65
C LEU A 62 10.31 6.31 0.80
N ARG A 63 11.06 6.33 -0.31
CA ARG A 63 12.53 6.05 -0.33
C ARG A 63 13.33 6.89 0.66
N HIS A 64 12.90 8.13 0.91
CA HIS A 64 13.56 9.07 1.83
C HIS A 64 12.68 9.46 3.01
N THR A 65 11.57 8.76 3.22
CA THR A 65 10.66 9.05 4.33
C THR A 65 11.23 8.48 5.62
N VAL A 66 11.37 9.35 6.61
CA VAL A 66 11.64 8.98 8.00
C VAL A 66 10.30 9.06 8.74
N PRO A 67 9.73 7.93 9.18
CA PRO A 67 8.44 7.94 9.87
C PRO A 67 8.54 8.67 11.21
N ASP A 68 7.56 9.51 11.54
CA ASP A 68 7.46 10.06 12.90
C ASP A 68 6.93 8.98 13.85
N HIS A 69 7.76 8.58 14.82
CA HIS A 69 7.43 7.55 15.79
C HIS A 69 6.18 7.88 16.62
N ARG A 70 5.86 9.17 16.80
CA ARG A 70 4.68 9.61 17.57
C ARG A 70 3.38 9.22 16.88
N LEU A 71 3.37 9.07 15.55
CA LEU A 71 2.17 8.70 14.82
C LEU A 71 1.72 7.26 15.10
N PHE A 72 2.62 6.41 15.59
CA PHE A 72 2.29 5.04 15.99
C PHE A 72 1.46 4.96 17.30
N LEU A 73 1.27 6.10 17.99
CA LEU A 73 0.27 6.21 19.06
C LEU A 73 -1.16 6.09 18.52
N TYR A 74 -1.38 6.53 17.27
CA TYR A 74 -2.67 6.48 16.57
C TYR A 74 -2.83 5.20 15.76
N LEU A 75 -1.75 4.78 15.09
CA LEU A 75 -1.71 3.57 14.29
C LEU A 75 -0.71 2.57 14.91
N PRO A 76 -1.19 1.61 15.73
CA PRO A 76 -0.30 0.67 16.41
C PRO A 76 0.61 -0.09 15.46
N LEU A 77 1.88 -0.28 15.84
CA LEU A 77 2.89 -0.89 14.97
C LEU A 77 2.50 -2.29 14.45
N HIS A 78 1.82 -3.10 15.27
CA HIS A 78 1.36 -4.42 14.85
C HIS A 78 0.31 -4.35 13.73
N VAL A 79 -0.58 -3.35 13.75
CA VAL A 79 -1.53 -3.08 12.65
C VAL A 79 -0.76 -2.62 11.43
N ALA A 80 0.20 -1.70 11.61
CA ALA A 80 1.03 -1.18 10.53
C ALA A 80 1.78 -2.29 9.78
N GLN A 81 2.34 -3.26 10.52
CA GLN A 81 3.04 -4.42 9.97
C GLN A 81 2.08 -5.40 9.27
N ARG A 82 0.95 -5.72 9.91
CA ARG A 82 -0.04 -6.66 9.38
C ARG A 82 -0.68 -6.15 8.09
N GLU A 83 -1.08 -4.88 8.07
CA GLU A 83 -1.78 -4.27 6.94
C GLU A 83 -0.84 -3.69 5.88
N ARG A 84 0.48 -3.72 6.10
CA ARG A 84 1.50 -3.11 5.23
C ARG A 84 1.17 -1.64 4.96
N ILE A 85 1.09 -0.88 6.04
CA ILE A 85 0.79 0.55 6.02
C ILE A 85 1.77 1.32 6.91
N ILE A 86 1.87 2.62 6.70
CA ILE A 86 2.68 3.49 7.55
C ILE A 86 2.05 4.88 7.68
N PRO A 87 1.97 5.44 8.90
CA PRO A 87 1.45 6.79 9.07
C PRO A 87 2.51 7.81 8.62
N LEU A 88 2.08 8.83 7.89
CA LEU A 88 2.96 9.85 7.29
C LEU A 88 2.86 11.20 8.01
N SER A 89 1.65 11.63 8.33
CA SER A 89 1.38 12.92 8.96
C SER A 89 0.05 12.91 9.68
N LEU A 90 -0.04 13.69 10.75
CA LEU A 90 -1.29 14.05 11.39
C LEU A 90 -1.42 15.57 11.36
N VAL A 91 -2.40 16.07 10.61
CA VAL A 91 -2.70 17.51 10.54
C VAL A 91 -4.14 17.70 11.00
N GLU A 92 -4.31 18.50 12.04
CA GLU A 92 -5.59 18.65 12.76
C GLU A 92 -6.14 17.31 13.23
N ASN A 93 -7.07 16.74 12.47
CA ASN A 93 -7.74 15.47 12.75
C ASN A 93 -7.70 14.52 11.53
N ARG A 94 -6.77 14.77 10.59
CA ARG A 94 -6.55 13.94 9.41
C ARG A 94 -5.22 13.19 9.54
N LEU A 95 -5.30 11.87 9.65
CA LEU A 95 -4.14 10.98 9.61
C LEU A 95 -3.93 10.48 8.18
N THR A 96 -2.85 10.94 7.55
CA THR A 96 -2.43 10.46 6.23
C THR A 96 -1.61 9.18 6.39
N ILE A 97 -2.00 8.13 5.68
CA ILE A 97 -1.43 6.79 5.77
C ILE A 97 -1.05 6.33 4.36
N ALA A 98 0.22 5.93 4.17
CA ALA A 98 0.61 5.21 2.97
C ALA A 98 0.33 3.72 3.12
N CYS A 99 -0.27 3.12 2.10
CA CYS A 99 -0.72 1.73 2.09
C CYS A 99 -0.18 0.98 0.86
N ALA A 100 0.21 -0.27 1.03
CA ALA A 100 0.59 -1.13 -0.08
C ALA A 100 -0.64 -1.59 -0.89
N TYR A 101 -1.79 -1.68 -0.22
CA TYR A 101 -3.03 -2.27 -0.75
C TYR A 101 -4.24 -1.35 -0.54
N LEU A 102 -5.35 -1.63 -1.23
CA LEU A 102 -6.51 -0.73 -1.28
C LEU A 102 -7.43 -0.85 -0.07
N ASP A 103 -7.45 -2.00 0.59
CA ASP A 103 -8.37 -2.37 1.67
C ASP A 103 -7.62 -2.79 2.95
N PRO A 104 -6.77 -1.92 3.54
CA PRO A 104 -6.20 -2.21 4.86
C PRO A 104 -7.31 -2.27 5.92
N ASP A 105 -7.25 -3.24 6.83
CA ASP A 105 -8.13 -3.28 8.00
C ASP A 105 -7.67 -2.27 9.06
N LEU A 106 -8.37 -1.14 9.11
CA LEU A 106 -8.13 -0.03 10.04
C LEU A 106 -9.17 0.03 11.16
N SER A 107 -9.95 -1.03 11.39
CA SER A 107 -11.02 -1.06 12.39
C SER A 107 -10.50 -0.68 13.78
N ALA A 108 -9.32 -1.18 14.16
CA ALA A 108 -8.69 -0.84 15.44
C ALA A 108 -8.35 0.66 15.61
N VAL A 109 -8.08 1.37 14.51
CA VAL A 109 -7.86 2.82 14.52
C VAL A 109 -9.19 3.55 14.63
N ALA A 110 -10.18 3.16 13.83
CA ALA A 110 -11.51 3.75 13.82
C ALA A 110 -12.22 3.58 15.18
N ASP A 111 -12.13 2.41 15.81
CA ASP A 111 -12.75 2.13 17.10
C ASP A 111 -12.14 2.99 18.23
N ARG A 112 -10.82 3.19 18.17
CA ARG A 112 -10.09 3.96 19.20
C ARG A 112 -10.17 5.47 18.98
N PHE A 113 -10.23 5.91 17.73
CA PHE A 113 -10.24 7.30 17.32
C PHE A 113 -11.37 7.55 16.30
N PRO A 114 -12.65 7.48 16.71
CA PRO A 114 -13.80 7.51 15.79
C PRO A 114 -13.96 8.82 15.03
N ASN A 115 -13.38 9.90 15.53
CA ASN A 115 -13.41 11.20 14.85
C ASN A 115 -12.24 11.35 13.86
N LEU A 116 -11.22 10.50 13.90
CA LEU A 116 -10.02 10.66 13.08
C LEU A 116 -10.33 10.38 11.61
N GLU A 117 -10.11 11.38 10.76
CA GLU A 117 -10.25 11.23 9.32
C GLU A 117 -9.01 10.52 8.76
N LEU A 118 -9.22 9.44 8.01
CA LEU A 118 -8.13 8.64 7.43
C LEU A 118 -7.98 8.99 5.95
N GLU A 119 -6.81 9.47 5.57
CA GLU A 119 -6.46 9.71 4.16
C GLU A 119 -5.48 8.63 3.70
N LEU A 120 -5.88 7.84 2.71
CA LEU A 120 -5.09 6.71 2.23
C LEU A 120 -4.37 7.07 0.93
N LEU A 121 -3.04 7.02 0.96
CA LEU A 121 -2.17 7.09 -0.20
C LEU A 121 -1.70 5.67 -0.57
N VAL A 122 -1.36 5.45 -1.83
CA VAL A 122 -0.80 4.17 -2.29
C VAL A 122 0.72 4.29 -2.43
N SER A 123 1.45 3.29 -1.96
CA SER A 123 2.91 3.27 -2.01
C SER A 123 3.44 1.86 -2.32
N PRO A 124 4.64 1.71 -2.92
CA PRO A 124 5.24 0.40 -3.12
C PRO A 124 5.43 -0.34 -1.80
N ARG A 125 5.10 -1.63 -1.79
CA ARG A 125 5.17 -2.48 -0.60
C ARG A 125 6.58 -2.51 0.00
N VAL A 126 7.60 -2.60 -0.84
CA VAL A 126 9.00 -2.65 -0.41
C VAL A 126 9.40 -1.37 0.30
N GLU A 127 8.90 -0.21 -0.15
CA GLU A 127 9.22 1.08 0.45
C GLU A 127 8.53 1.22 1.82
N ILE A 128 7.30 0.71 1.97
CA ILE A 128 6.61 0.61 3.27
C ILE A 128 7.36 -0.31 4.23
N LEU A 129 7.74 -1.52 3.79
CA LEU A 129 8.48 -2.47 4.62
C LEU A 129 9.81 -1.91 5.10
N GLN A 130 10.56 -1.25 4.20
CA GLN A 130 11.81 -0.57 4.55
C GLN A 130 11.58 0.57 5.56
N ALA A 131 10.49 1.33 5.42
CA ALA A 131 10.17 2.39 6.35
C ALA A 131 9.79 1.85 7.73
N LEU A 132 9.01 0.76 7.80
CA LEU A 132 8.66 0.08 9.07
C LEU A 132 9.89 -0.51 9.78
N GLN A 133 10.87 -1.03 9.03
CA GLN A 133 12.13 -1.52 9.60
C GLN A 133 12.90 -0.44 10.37
N ARG A 134 12.78 0.83 9.97
CA ARG A 134 13.46 1.96 10.63
C ARG A 134 12.81 2.35 11.96
N VAL A 135 11.55 1.96 12.18
CA VAL A 135 10.78 2.27 13.39
C VAL A 135 10.95 1.17 14.45
N GLY A 136 11.08 -0.08 14.03
CA GLY A 136 11.25 -1.24 14.91
C GLY A 136 12.70 -1.56 15.29
N ALA A 137 13.67 -0.72 14.89
CA ALA A 137 15.10 -0.85 15.21
C ALA A 137 15.45 -0.20 16.55
#